data_AF-A0A0P0D8W7-F1
#
_entry.id   AF-A0A0P0D8W7-F1
#
_cell.length_a   1.000
_cell.length_b   1.000
_cell.length_c   1.000
_cell.angle_alpha   90.00
_cell.angle_beta   90.00
_cell.angle_gamma   90.00
#
_symmetry.space_group_name_H-M   'P 1'
#
loop_
_entity.id
_entity.type
_entity.pdbx_description
1 polymer ?
#
loop_
_entity_poly.entity_id
_entity_poly.type
_entity_poly.pdbx_seq_one_letter_code
_entity_poly.pdbx_strand_id
1 'polypeptide(L)'
;MFKIKFLWIISFSIPVISCAQVNADLIPQTYTAYKTPKKIIIDGSDSDEAWGKVAWTNSFVDIEGVKKPKYKTAVKMLWDDEYYYILAKMEEPHVWGNLTKRDTIIFHNNDFEVFVEPDGDTHNYYELEINALNTVWDLFITKPYRNENVVLNDWNIVGLKSAVKVNGTLNNPTDIDEGWILEIAIPWKVYKTGYFHKNIPADKFWRVNFSRVNWDFQLTNSGDYERKRDAKGKLLHEYNWVWSPTGVVNMHEPEKWGYVFFSTEVLNTSNPFIIPQDEKIKWELYKMYRVQNAHFKAHKAYFTSVDSLINSEIKVENHVLIPVLENHSTGWNLSIKSPFTNKVLIVTEDGKFITN
;
A
#
# COMPACT_ATOMS: atom_id res chain seq x y z
N MET A 1 -28.48 -34.37 56.56
CA MET A 1 -28.19 -34.70 55.15
C MET A 1 -27.77 -33.43 54.42
N PHE A 2 -26.47 -33.17 54.33
CA PHE A 2 -25.93 -32.02 53.60
C PHE A 2 -25.84 -32.38 52.10
N LYS A 3 -26.49 -31.60 51.24
CA LYS A 3 -26.36 -31.71 49.77
C LYS A 3 -25.20 -30.81 49.32
N ILE A 4 -24.09 -31.41 48.91
CA ILE A 4 -22.98 -30.74 48.22
C ILE A 4 -23.36 -30.62 46.74
N LYS A 5 -23.47 -29.40 46.21
CA LYS A 5 -23.56 -29.15 44.77
C LYS A 5 -22.13 -29.02 44.23
N PHE A 6 -21.68 -30.02 43.46
CA PHE A 6 -20.45 -29.93 42.68
C PHE A 6 -20.71 -29.06 41.45
N LEU A 7 -20.10 -27.87 41.39
CA LEU A 7 -20.07 -27.04 40.19
C LEU A 7 -18.84 -27.47 39.38
N TRP A 8 -19.04 -28.12 38.24
CA TRP A 8 -17.97 -28.42 37.30
C TRP A 8 -17.65 -27.16 36.48
N ILE A 9 -16.55 -26.48 36.83
CA ILE A 9 -15.96 -25.46 35.96
C ILE A 9 -15.15 -26.20 34.89
N ILE A 10 -15.76 -26.40 33.73
CA ILE A 10 -15.03 -26.86 32.54
C ILE A 10 -14.29 -25.65 31.98
N SER A 11 -13.01 -25.54 32.32
CA SER A 11 -12.08 -24.62 31.67
C SER A 11 -11.83 -25.11 30.25
N PHE A 12 -12.56 -24.56 29.28
CA PHE A 12 -12.19 -24.67 27.86
C PHE A 12 -10.95 -23.81 27.63
N SER A 13 -9.78 -24.41 27.77
CA SER A 13 -8.53 -23.86 27.26
C SER A 13 -8.64 -23.82 25.74
N ILE A 14 -8.99 -22.68 25.17
CA ILE A 14 -8.85 -22.44 23.73
C ILE A 14 -7.33 -22.40 23.49
N PRO A 15 -6.74 -23.33 22.73
CA PRO A 15 -5.37 -23.14 22.29
C PRO A 15 -5.39 -21.95 21.34
N VAL A 16 -4.90 -20.81 21.81
CA VAL A 16 -4.46 -19.74 20.93
C VAL A 16 -3.27 -20.32 20.19
N ILE A 17 -3.53 -20.97 19.06
CA ILE A 17 -2.51 -21.26 18.07
C ILE A 17 -2.14 -19.88 17.53
N SER A 18 -1.25 -19.21 18.25
CA SER A 18 -0.37 -18.22 17.68
C SER A 18 0.41 -18.98 16.62
N CYS A 19 -0.11 -18.99 15.39
CA CYS A 19 0.73 -19.24 14.23
C CYS A 19 1.81 -18.18 14.34
N ALA A 20 2.98 -18.58 14.83
CA ALA A 20 4.21 -17.88 14.57
C ALA A 20 4.34 -17.90 13.05
N GLN A 21 3.79 -16.88 12.40
CA GLN A 21 4.08 -16.60 11.01
C GLN A 21 5.60 -16.54 10.93
N VAL A 22 6.16 -17.30 9.99
CA VAL A 22 7.57 -17.20 9.66
C VAL A 22 7.81 -15.74 9.32
N ASN A 23 8.41 -14.99 10.25
CA ASN A 23 8.86 -13.63 10.06
C ASN A 23 10.04 -13.67 9.08
N ALA A 24 9.76 -13.94 7.80
CA ALA A 24 10.61 -13.40 6.77
C ALA A 24 10.42 -11.88 6.86
N ASP A 25 11.48 -11.13 7.15
CA ASP A 25 11.43 -9.68 7.05
C ASP A 25 10.93 -9.34 5.63
N LEU A 26 9.69 -8.88 5.51
CA LEU A 26 9.10 -8.46 4.25
C LEU A 26 9.79 -7.16 3.83
N ILE A 27 10.84 -7.29 3.03
CA ILE A 27 11.55 -6.15 2.47
C ILE A 27 10.63 -5.51 1.42
N PRO A 28 10.32 -4.21 1.53
CA PRO A 28 9.47 -3.57 0.54
C PRO A 28 10.11 -3.57 -0.85
N GLN A 29 9.27 -3.68 -1.88
CA GLN A 29 9.73 -3.72 -3.26
C GLN A 29 10.37 -2.39 -3.69
N THR A 30 11.20 -2.43 -4.73
CA THR A 30 11.81 -1.22 -5.32
C THR A 30 11.53 -1.15 -6.81
N TYR A 31 11.42 0.06 -7.34
CA TYR A 31 11.32 0.33 -8.78
C TYR A 31 12.00 1.65 -9.12
N THR A 32 12.61 1.73 -10.30
CA THR A 32 13.14 3.00 -10.84
C THR A 32 12.26 3.48 -11.98
N ALA A 33 11.52 4.57 -11.76
CA ALA A 33 10.76 5.26 -12.78
C ALA A 33 11.70 6.23 -13.51
N TYR A 34 11.90 6.00 -14.81
CA TYR A 34 12.79 6.84 -15.62
C TYR A 34 12.03 8.00 -16.25
N LYS A 35 12.72 9.13 -16.40
CA LYS A 35 12.18 10.27 -17.13
C LYS A 35 12.02 9.92 -18.61
N THR A 36 10.83 10.16 -19.17
CA THR A 36 10.58 10.04 -20.62
C THR A 36 10.65 11.42 -21.30
N PRO A 37 11.37 11.56 -22.42
CA PRO A 37 11.38 12.80 -23.20
C PRO A 37 10.16 12.93 -24.11
N LYS A 38 9.42 11.83 -24.32
CA LYS A 38 8.20 11.79 -25.14
C LYS A 38 7.00 11.69 -24.21
N LYS A 39 5.99 12.51 -24.49
CA LYS A 39 4.68 12.45 -23.85
C LYS A 39 4.01 11.12 -24.16
N ILE A 40 3.41 10.50 -23.14
CA ILE A 40 2.63 9.26 -23.26
C ILE A 40 1.19 9.61 -23.67
N ILE A 41 0.62 8.84 -24.60
CA ILE A 41 -0.78 8.96 -25.00
C ILE A 41 -1.58 8.00 -24.12
N ILE A 42 -2.46 8.56 -23.28
CA ILE A 42 -3.25 7.75 -22.35
C ILE A 42 -4.46 7.16 -23.08
N ASP A 43 -4.30 5.95 -23.61
CA ASP A 43 -5.29 5.22 -24.38
C ASP A 43 -5.54 3.78 -23.88
N GLY A 44 -4.87 3.38 -22.80
CA GLY A 44 -5.02 2.07 -22.18
C GLY A 44 -4.21 0.99 -22.91
N SER A 45 -3.17 1.39 -23.64
CA SER A 45 -2.32 0.49 -24.41
C SER A 45 -0.86 0.60 -23.98
N ASP A 46 -0.15 -0.53 -23.98
CA ASP A 46 1.29 -0.58 -23.78
C ASP A 46 2.10 -0.29 -25.07
N SER A 47 1.47 0.36 -26.05
CA SER A 47 2.01 0.50 -27.41
C SER A 47 3.00 1.67 -27.58
N ASP A 48 2.97 2.63 -26.65
CA ASP A 48 3.93 3.72 -26.62
C ASP A 48 5.36 3.18 -26.47
N GLU A 49 6.26 3.67 -27.33
CA GLU A 49 7.66 3.20 -27.42
C GLU A 49 8.37 3.26 -26.05
N ALA A 50 8.04 4.25 -25.22
CA ALA A 50 8.63 4.44 -23.90
C ALA A 50 8.34 3.26 -22.94
N TRP A 51 7.13 2.68 -23.00
CA TRP A 51 6.78 1.52 -22.19
C TRP A 51 7.64 0.31 -22.52
N GLY A 52 8.01 0.13 -23.80
CA GLY A 52 8.88 -0.95 -24.26
C GLY A 52 10.30 -0.90 -23.69
N LYS A 53 10.72 0.23 -23.13
CA LYS A 53 12.09 0.45 -22.67
C LYS A 53 12.27 0.21 -21.16
N VAL A 54 11.19 0.19 -20.39
CA VAL A 54 11.22 -0.08 -18.94
C VAL A 54 10.74 -1.49 -18.62
N ALA A 55 11.28 -2.08 -17.56
CA ALA A 55 10.87 -3.40 -17.08
C ALA A 55 9.53 -3.33 -16.34
N TRP A 56 8.76 -4.42 -16.39
CA TRP A 56 7.63 -4.62 -15.47
C TRP A 56 8.14 -4.78 -14.03
N THR A 57 7.33 -4.39 -13.05
CA THR A 57 7.52 -4.82 -11.65
C THR A 57 7.47 -6.34 -11.54
N ASN A 58 7.92 -6.87 -10.40
CA ASN A 58 7.50 -8.20 -9.97
C ASN A 58 5.96 -8.30 -9.97
N SER A 59 5.44 -9.49 -10.25
CA SER A 59 4.00 -9.75 -10.15
C SER A 59 3.52 -9.55 -8.71
N PHE A 60 2.29 -9.09 -8.57
CA PHE A 60 1.67 -8.87 -7.27
C PHE A 60 1.62 -10.16 -6.45
N VAL A 61 1.61 -9.99 -5.13
CA VAL A 61 1.47 -11.05 -4.12
C VAL A 61 0.24 -10.79 -3.26
N ASP A 62 -0.21 -11.77 -2.49
CA ASP A 62 -1.18 -11.52 -1.42
C ASP A 62 -0.64 -10.47 -0.43
N ILE A 63 -1.51 -9.61 0.10
CA ILE A 63 -1.13 -8.49 0.98
C ILE A 63 -0.34 -8.93 2.23
N GLU A 64 -0.55 -10.17 2.71
CA GLU A 64 0.20 -10.74 3.83
C GLU A 64 1.60 -11.25 3.41
N GLY A 65 1.89 -11.29 2.10
CA GLY A 65 3.18 -11.67 1.53
C GLY A 65 3.42 -13.18 1.37
N VAL A 66 2.41 -14.02 1.63
CA VAL A 66 2.57 -15.48 1.72
C VAL A 66 2.14 -16.20 0.44
N LYS A 67 1.05 -15.74 -0.20
CA LYS A 67 0.40 -16.46 -1.30
C LYS A 67 0.65 -15.78 -2.64
N LYS A 68 0.73 -16.60 -3.69
CA LYS A 68 0.74 -16.13 -5.07
C LYS A 68 -0.71 -15.97 -5.58
N PRO A 69 -1.09 -14.79 -6.08
CA PRO A 69 -2.38 -14.56 -6.74
C PRO A 69 -2.66 -15.52 -7.89
N LYS A 70 -3.96 -15.81 -8.10
CA LYS A 70 -4.42 -16.65 -9.22
C LYS A 70 -4.16 -15.99 -10.56
N TYR A 71 -4.34 -14.68 -10.64
CA TYR A 71 -4.17 -13.90 -11.86
C TYR A 71 -3.03 -12.92 -11.69
N LYS A 72 -2.13 -12.84 -12.68
CA LYS A 72 -1.00 -11.92 -12.59
C LYS A 72 -1.47 -10.48 -12.74
N THR A 73 -0.86 -9.63 -11.92
CA THR A 73 -0.93 -8.17 -12.06
C THR A 73 0.50 -7.64 -11.97
N ALA A 74 0.86 -6.73 -12.87
CA ALA A 74 2.18 -6.09 -12.88
C ALA A 74 2.07 -4.65 -13.42
N VAL A 75 3.04 -3.82 -13.06
CA VAL A 75 3.01 -2.38 -13.34
C VAL A 75 4.30 -1.93 -14.03
N LYS A 76 4.22 -0.91 -14.88
CA LYS A 76 5.33 -0.08 -15.34
C LYS A 76 5.12 1.35 -14.90
N MET A 77 6.22 2.05 -14.66
CA MET A 77 6.19 3.45 -14.24
C MET A 77 7.19 4.28 -15.02
N LEU A 78 6.77 5.47 -15.40
CA LEU A 78 7.56 6.50 -16.08
C LEU A 78 7.18 7.87 -15.52
N TRP A 79 7.94 8.90 -15.86
CA TRP A 79 7.54 10.26 -15.55
C TRP A 79 8.06 11.29 -16.55
N ASP A 80 7.43 12.45 -16.63
CA ASP A 80 7.97 13.63 -17.28
C ASP A 80 7.75 14.88 -16.42
N ASP A 81 7.98 16.08 -16.97
CA ASP A 81 7.84 17.32 -16.20
C ASP A 81 6.38 17.68 -15.84
N GLU A 82 5.39 16.97 -16.39
CA GLU A 82 3.97 17.21 -16.15
C GLU A 82 3.28 16.10 -15.36
N TYR A 83 3.61 14.83 -15.61
CA TYR A 83 2.91 13.68 -15.06
C TYR A 83 3.83 12.60 -14.50
N TYR A 84 3.30 11.90 -13.50
CA TYR A 84 3.66 10.55 -13.14
C TYR A 84 2.80 9.56 -13.94
N TYR A 85 3.42 8.67 -14.70
CA TYR A 85 2.75 7.70 -15.55
C TYR A 85 2.80 6.29 -14.95
N ILE A 86 1.66 5.60 -14.99
CA ILE A 86 1.50 4.22 -14.52
C ILE A 86 0.78 3.42 -15.61
N LEU A 87 1.30 2.24 -15.92
CA LEU A 87 0.66 1.27 -16.79
C LEU A 87 0.53 -0.05 -16.02
N ALA A 88 -0.71 -0.47 -15.75
CA ALA A 88 -1.02 -1.72 -15.08
C ALA A 88 -1.60 -2.72 -16.07
N LYS A 89 -1.09 -3.96 -16.03
CA LYS A 89 -1.61 -5.08 -16.81
C LYS A 89 -2.12 -6.15 -15.86
N MET A 90 -3.38 -6.52 -16.02
CA MET A 90 -4.10 -7.44 -15.15
C MET A 90 -4.66 -8.59 -15.96
N GLU A 91 -4.24 -9.82 -15.68
CA GLU A 91 -4.93 -11.02 -16.14
C GLU A 91 -6.29 -11.09 -15.45
N GLU A 92 -7.37 -11.30 -16.20
CA GLU A 92 -8.72 -11.45 -15.64
C GLU A 92 -9.59 -12.19 -16.65
N PRO A 93 -9.95 -13.47 -16.41
CA PRO A 93 -10.79 -14.23 -17.34
C PRO A 93 -12.24 -13.77 -17.39
N HIS A 94 -12.71 -12.98 -16.42
CA HIS A 94 -14.04 -12.40 -16.43
C HIS A 94 -13.97 -10.94 -16.05
N VAL A 95 -13.90 -10.05 -17.04
CA VAL A 95 -13.84 -8.61 -16.80
C VAL A 95 -15.26 -8.09 -16.63
N TRP A 96 -15.59 -7.64 -15.42
CA TRP A 96 -16.93 -7.14 -15.10
C TRP A 96 -16.89 -5.89 -14.23
N GLY A 97 -17.97 -5.12 -14.30
CA GLY A 97 -18.16 -3.92 -13.50
C GLY A 97 -19.50 -3.27 -13.78
N ASN A 98 -20.07 -2.63 -12.75
CA ASN A 98 -21.34 -1.91 -12.83
C ASN A 98 -21.33 -0.55 -12.15
N LEU A 99 -20.22 -0.20 -11.48
CA LEU A 99 -20.05 1.08 -10.84
C LEU A 99 -19.51 2.10 -11.85
N THR A 100 -20.37 3.03 -12.26
CA THR A 100 -20.08 4.03 -13.31
C THR A 100 -19.99 5.46 -12.78
N LYS A 101 -20.46 5.70 -11.55
CA LYS A 101 -20.47 7.02 -10.95
C LYS A 101 -19.14 7.27 -10.27
N ARG A 102 -18.47 8.36 -10.68
CA ARG A 102 -17.27 8.86 -10.00
C ARG A 102 -17.52 9.04 -8.49
N ASP A 103 -16.51 8.75 -7.69
CA ASP A 103 -16.51 8.91 -6.23
C ASP A 103 -17.54 8.01 -5.52
N THR A 104 -17.91 6.89 -6.16
CA THR A 104 -18.57 5.77 -5.49
C THR A 104 -17.51 4.86 -4.87
N ILE A 105 -17.87 4.16 -3.80
CA ILE A 105 -17.04 3.12 -3.18
C ILE A 105 -16.75 2.03 -4.22
N ILE A 106 -15.56 2.05 -4.83
CA ILE A 106 -15.31 1.33 -6.09
C ILE A 106 -14.84 -0.11 -5.87
N PHE A 107 -14.21 -0.42 -4.73
CA PHE A 107 -13.79 -1.79 -4.34
C PHE A 107 -14.94 -2.83 -4.27
N HIS A 108 -16.19 -2.44 -4.48
CA HIS A 108 -17.30 -3.38 -4.69
C HIS A 108 -17.33 -3.99 -6.12
N ASN A 109 -16.50 -3.50 -7.04
CA ASN A 109 -16.07 -4.18 -8.26
C ASN A 109 -14.62 -4.68 -8.10
N ASN A 110 -14.13 -5.42 -9.08
CA ASN A 110 -12.68 -5.55 -9.22
C ASN A 110 -12.12 -4.21 -9.68
N ASP A 111 -11.08 -3.73 -9.02
CA ASP A 111 -10.47 -2.44 -9.30
C ASP A 111 -8.95 -2.47 -9.02
N PHE A 112 -8.30 -1.40 -9.47
CA PHE A 112 -6.87 -1.18 -9.32
C PHE A 112 -6.65 0.11 -8.53
N GLU A 113 -5.84 0.01 -7.49
CA GLU A 113 -5.60 1.08 -6.53
C GLU A 113 -4.13 1.54 -6.62
N VAL A 114 -3.93 2.86 -6.62
CA VAL A 114 -2.63 3.53 -6.60
C VAL A 114 -2.50 4.29 -5.29
N PHE A 115 -1.42 4.02 -4.57
CA PHE A 115 -1.10 4.68 -3.31
C PHE A 115 0.21 5.44 -3.44
N VAL A 116 0.19 6.73 -3.09
CA VAL A 116 1.37 7.59 -3.14
C VAL A 116 1.49 8.34 -1.84
N GLU A 117 2.59 8.14 -1.14
CA GLU A 117 2.98 8.94 0.01
C GLU A 117 4.25 9.72 -0.37
N PRO A 118 4.11 11.03 -0.63
CA PRO A 118 5.24 11.90 -0.84
C PRO A 118 6.06 12.04 0.45
N ASP A 119 7.35 12.33 0.33
CA ASP A 119 8.27 12.74 1.42
C ASP A 119 8.59 11.75 2.55
N GLY A 120 7.83 10.68 2.74
CA GLY A 120 8.20 9.61 3.66
C GLY A 120 7.83 9.85 5.13
N ASP A 121 6.98 10.83 5.44
CA ASP A 121 6.50 11.11 6.80
C ASP A 121 5.35 10.19 7.28
N THR A 122 4.82 9.35 6.38
CA THR A 122 3.68 8.40 6.52
C THR A 122 2.30 9.03 6.68
N HIS A 123 2.22 10.34 6.47
CA HIS A 123 1.02 11.15 6.54
C HIS A 123 0.72 11.75 5.17
N ASN A 124 -0.46 12.38 5.03
CA ASN A 124 -0.83 13.15 3.85
C ASN A 124 -0.62 12.40 2.52
N TYR A 125 -1.06 11.14 2.49
CA TYR A 125 -0.91 10.27 1.34
C TYR A 125 -2.20 10.21 0.52
N TYR A 126 -2.05 9.75 -0.71
CA TYR A 126 -3.07 9.79 -1.74
C TYR A 126 -3.44 8.37 -2.14
N GLU A 127 -4.71 8.19 -2.44
CA GLU A 127 -5.29 6.94 -2.92
C GLU A 127 -6.11 7.24 -4.18
N LEU A 128 -5.98 6.37 -5.18
CA LEU A 128 -6.71 6.45 -6.43
C LEU A 128 -7.14 5.04 -6.81
N GLU A 129 -8.44 4.81 -6.86
CA GLU A 129 -9.04 3.54 -7.25
C GLU A 129 -9.72 3.70 -8.62
N ILE A 130 -9.49 2.74 -9.53
CA ILE A 130 -10.07 2.72 -10.89
C ILE A 130 -10.52 1.31 -11.24
N ASN A 131 -11.80 1.14 -11.63
CA ASN A 131 -12.31 -0.16 -12.10
C ASN A 131 -12.17 -0.35 -13.63
N ALA A 132 -12.58 -1.53 -14.11
CA ALA A 132 -12.55 -1.86 -15.55
C ALA A 132 -13.46 -0.99 -16.44
N LEU A 133 -14.38 -0.21 -15.86
CA LEU A 133 -15.19 0.79 -16.56
C LEU A 133 -14.49 2.15 -16.69
N ASN A 134 -13.26 2.28 -16.18
CA ASN A 134 -12.53 3.54 -16.01
C ASN A 134 -13.25 4.53 -15.07
N THR A 135 -14.07 4.03 -14.14
CA THR A 135 -14.67 4.84 -13.08
C THR A 135 -13.64 5.10 -12.01
N VAL A 136 -13.51 6.36 -11.61
CA VAL A 136 -12.48 6.82 -10.68
C VAL A 136 -13.09 7.14 -9.31
N TRP A 137 -12.35 6.79 -8.26
CA TRP A 137 -12.50 7.35 -6.92
C TRP A 137 -11.10 7.75 -6.41
N ASP A 138 -10.94 8.97 -5.92
CA ASP A 138 -9.68 9.43 -5.34
C ASP A 138 -9.87 10.04 -3.95
N LEU A 139 -8.85 9.87 -3.11
CA LEU A 139 -8.88 10.28 -1.72
C LEU A 139 -7.56 10.93 -1.32
N PHE A 140 -7.67 11.87 -0.38
CA PHE A 140 -6.54 12.36 0.39
C PHE A 140 -6.70 11.95 1.85
N ILE A 141 -5.67 11.28 2.36
CA ILE A 141 -5.67 10.70 3.70
C ILE A 141 -4.57 11.38 4.53
N THR A 142 -5.03 12.12 5.54
CA THR A 142 -4.15 12.92 6.40
C THR A 142 -3.24 12.08 7.28
N LYS A 143 -3.71 10.91 7.73
CA LYS A 143 -2.96 9.95 8.55
C LYS A 143 -3.54 8.54 8.45
N PRO A 144 -2.76 7.49 8.79
CA PRO A 144 -3.23 6.10 8.79
C PRO A 144 -4.50 5.89 9.62
N TYR A 145 -5.42 5.04 9.15
CA TYR A 145 -6.70 4.74 9.83
C TYR A 145 -6.56 4.25 11.27
N ARG A 146 -5.43 3.59 11.58
CA ARG A 146 -5.08 3.15 12.93
C ARG A 146 -4.93 4.30 13.94
N ASN A 147 -4.80 5.55 13.48
CA ASN A 147 -4.49 6.74 14.27
C ASN A 147 -5.64 7.76 14.27
N GLU A 148 -6.90 7.29 14.16
CA GLU A 148 -8.13 8.11 14.15
C GLU A 148 -8.08 9.24 13.11
N ASN A 149 -8.29 8.91 11.84
CA ASN A 149 -8.08 9.82 10.73
C ASN A 149 -9.34 10.59 10.31
N VAL A 150 -9.10 11.72 9.62
CA VAL A 150 -10.08 12.39 8.79
C VAL A 150 -9.73 12.05 7.34
N VAL A 151 -10.65 11.37 6.66
CA VAL A 151 -10.55 11.09 5.23
C VAL A 151 -11.27 12.19 4.47
N LEU A 152 -10.57 12.85 3.54
CA LEU A 152 -11.19 13.86 2.67
C LEU A 152 -11.66 13.18 1.39
N ASN A 153 -12.88 12.63 1.43
CA ASN A 153 -13.51 11.97 0.28
C ASN A 153 -13.87 12.92 -0.88
N ASP A 154 -13.89 14.24 -0.63
CA ASP A 154 -14.17 15.26 -1.65
C ASP A 154 -12.90 15.79 -2.34
N TRP A 155 -11.73 15.24 -2.00
CA TRP A 155 -10.49 15.57 -2.70
C TRP A 155 -10.53 14.98 -4.11
N ASN A 156 -9.95 15.68 -5.10
CA ASN A 156 -10.02 15.28 -6.51
C ASN A 156 -8.68 15.51 -7.23
N ILE A 157 -8.21 14.53 -8.00
CA ILE A 157 -7.01 14.64 -8.84
C ILE A 157 -7.33 15.49 -10.08
N VAL A 158 -7.26 16.81 -9.93
CA VAL A 158 -7.55 17.74 -11.04
C VAL A 158 -6.56 17.57 -12.18
N GLY A 159 -7.05 17.09 -13.33
CA GLY A 159 -6.26 16.85 -14.54
C GLY A 159 -5.76 15.41 -14.67
N LEU A 160 -6.23 14.48 -13.83
CA LEU A 160 -6.05 13.05 -14.02
C LEU A 160 -6.45 12.66 -15.45
N LYS A 161 -5.64 11.80 -16.07
CA LYS A 161 -6.01 11.09 -17.28
C LYS A 161 -5.90 9.60 -17.01
N SER A 162 -6.91 8.85 -17.40
CA SER A 162 -6.90 7.40 -17.32
C SER A 162 -7.64 6.80 -18.51
N ALA A 163 -7.20 5.64 -18.95
CA ALA A 163 -7.85 4.86 -19.98
C ALA A 163 -7.74 3.37 -19.67
N VAL A 164 -8.83 2.64 -19.93
CA VAL A 164 -8.90 1.20 -19.78
C VAL A 164 -9.12 0.56 -21.15
N LYS A 165 -8.37 -0.50 -21.42
CA LYS A 165 -8.60 -1.38 -22.57
C LYS A 165 -8.80 -2.81 -22.10
N VAL A 166 -9.96 -3.37 -22.39
CA VAL A 166 -10.28 -4.78 -22.14
C VAL A 166 -9.81 -5.62 -23.33
N ASN A 167 -8.99 -6.63 -23.06
CA ASN A 167 -8.60 -7.65 -24.02
C ASN A 167 -9.58 -8.82 -23.91
N GLY A 168 -10.76 -8.63 -24.48
CA GLY A 168 -11.93 -9.49 -24.27
C GLY A 168 -13.22 -8.69 -24.39
N THR A 169 -14.26 -9.08 -23.66
CA THR A 169 -15.58 -8.46 -23.67
C THR A 169 -16.05 -8.13 -22.24
N LEU A 170 -16.09 -6.84 -21.92
CA LEU A 170 -16.61 -6.37 -20.62
C LEU A 170 -18.05 -6.86 -20.37
N ASN A 171 -18.29 -7.40 -19.17
CA ASN A 171 -19.60 -7.89 -18.71
C ASN A 171 -20.19 -9.02 -19.58
N ASN A 172 -19.36 -9.83 -20.22
CA ASN A 172 -19.83 -11.01 -20.96
C ASN A 172 -19.50 -12.31 -20.20
N PRO A 173 -20.48 -12.99 -19.59
CA PRO A 173 -20.25 -14.25 -18.89
C PRO A 173 -20.10 -15.47 -19.81
N THR A 174 -20.24 -15.29 -21.14
CA THR A 174 -20.26 -16.38 -22.11
C THR A 174 -18.91 -16.65 -22.78
N ASP A 175 -17.95 -15.75 -22.61
CA ASP A 175 -16.57 -15.89 -23.07
C ASP A 175 -15.59 -15.88 -21.89
N ILE A 176 -14.30 -15.98 -22.25
CA ILE A 176 -13.17 -15.92 -21.33
C ILE A 176 -12.22 -14.86 -21.87
N ASP A 177 -11.98 -13.84 -21.07
CA ASP A 177 -11.12 -12.72 -21.40
C ASP A 177 -9.65 -13.04 -21.13
N GLU A 178 -8.73 -12.27 -21.71
CA GLU A 178 -7.33 -12.28 -21.28
C GLU A 178 -7.12 -11.36 -20.06
N GLY A 179 -7.90 -10.29 -19.99
CA GLY A 179 -7.88 -9.31 -18.90
C GLY A 179 -7.96 -7.89 -19.41
N TRP A 180 -7.35 -6.94 -18.69
CA TRP A 180 -7.43 -5.53 -19.02
C TRP A 180 -6.13 -4.78 -18.70
N ILE A 181 -5.93 -3.69 -19.44
CA ILE A 181 -4.83 -2.76 -19.26
C ILE A 181 -5.42 -1.44 -18.78
N LEU A 182 -4.80 -0.87 -17.75
CA LEU A 182 -5.09 0.45 -17.24
C LEU A 182 -3.86 1.33 -17.42
N GLU A 183 -4.04 2.48 -18.04
CA GLU A 183 -2.99 3.48 -18.23
C GLU A 183 -3.41 4.79 -17.58
N ILE A 184 -2.50 5.40 -16.82
CA ILE A 184 -2.77 6.55 -15.94
C ILE A 184 -1.68 7.60 -16.13
N ALA A 185 -2.08 8.87 -16.19
CA ALA A 185 -1.21 10.02 -16.00
C ALA A 185 -1.73 10.89 -14.84
N ILE A 186 -0.97 10.93 -13.75
CA ILE A 186 -1.26 11.73 -12.57
C ILE A 186 -0.45 13.04 -12.65
N PRO A 187 -1.08 14.21 -12.75
CA PRO A 187 -0.37 15.48 -12.81
C PRO A 187 0.44 15.71 -11.53
N TRP A 188 1.73 16.07 -11.64
CA TRP A 188 2.55 16.31 -10.44
C TRP A 188 1.91 17.31 -9.49
N LYS A 189 1.32 18.39 -10.05
CA LYS A 189 0.67 19.51 -9.33
C LYS A 189 -0.29 19.10 -8.20
N VAL A 190 -0.86 17.89 -8.24
CA VAL A 190 -1.77 17.42 -7.18
C VAL A 190 -1.07 17.15 -5.86
N TYR A 191 0.24 16.87 -5.88
CA TYR A 191 1.07 16.64 -4.69
C TYR A 191 1.64 17.94 -4.09
N LYS A 192 1.20 19.10 -4.55
CA LYS A 192 1.76 20.39 -4.12
C LYS A 192 1.17 20.82 -2.77
N THR A 193 2.00 20.81 -1.73
CA THR A 193 1.62 21.19 -0.36
C THR A 193 1.84 22.68 -0.02
N GLY A 194 2.48 23.46 -0.91
CA GLY A 194 2.75 24.88 -0.66
C GLY A 194 3.10 25.66 -1.93
N TYR A 195 2.95 26.98 -1.91
CA TYR A 195 3.01 27.84 -3.11
C TYR A 195 4.30 27.71 -3.93
N PHE A 196 5.45 27.54 -3.26
CA PHE A 196 6.77 27.39 -3.88
C PHE A 196 7.31 25.95 -3.87
N HIS A 197 6.50 24.97 -3.47
CA HIS A 197 6.93 23.58 -3.41
C HIS A 197 7.16 23.03 -4.83
N LYS A 198 8.41 22.64 -5.11
CA LYS A 198 8.79 21.81 -6.26
C LYS A 198 8.51 20.35 -5.91
N ASN A 199 7.38 19.85 -6.40
CA ASN A 199 6.80 18.55 -6.08
C ASN A 199 7.24 17.41 -7.02
N ILE A 200 8.03 17.71 -8.06
CA ILE A 200 8.61 16.67 -8.92
C ILE A 200 9.81 16.06 -8.16
N PRO A 201 9.78 14.76 -7.82
CA PRO A 201 10.81 14.11 -7.00
C PRO A 201 12.04 13.67 -7.80
N ALA A 202 12.57 14.54 -8.67
CA ALA A 202 13.74 14.24 -9.49
C ALA A 202 14.93 13.77 -8.62
N ASP A 203 15.44 12.57 -8.93
CA ASP A 203 16.51 11.85 -8.24
C ASP A 203 16.23 11.63 -6.74
N LYS A 204 14.96 11.45 -6.40
CA LYS A 204 14.47 11.08 -5.08
C LYS A 204 13.55 9.87 -5.19
N PHE A 205 13.34 9.19 -4.07
CA PHE A 205 12.32 8.15 -3.97
C PHE A 205 11.11 8.65 -3.19
N TRP A 206 9.93 8.14 -3.55
CA TRP A 206 8.71 8.21 -2.72
C TRP A 206 8.27 6.81 -2.29
N ARG A 207 7.38 6.75 -1.30
CA ARG A 207 6.70 5.52 -0.91
C ARG A 207 5.48 5.36 -1.80
N VAL A 208 5.45 4.29 -2.58
CA VAL A 208 4.36 4.02 -3.54
C VAL A 208 3.97 2.57 -3.42
N ASN A 209 2.68 2.28 -3.52
CA ASN A 209 2.23 0.91 -3.63
C ASN A 209 1.02 0.81 -4.54
N PHE A 210 0.73 -0.42 -4.95
CA PHE A 210 -0.39 -0.73 -5.82
C PHE A 210 -1.13 -1.91 -5.24
N SER A 211 -2.44 -1.89 -5.38
CA SER A 211 -3.32 -2.98 -4.98
C SER A 211 -4.30 -3.29 -6.09
N ARG A 212 -4.72 -4.54 -6.16
CA ARG A 212 -5.87 -5.00 -6.92
C ARG A 212 -6.79 -5.66 -5.92
N VAL A 213 -7.96 -5.07 -5.72
CA VAL A 213 -9.05 -5.76 -5.04
C VAL A 213 -9.70 -6.67 -6.06
N ASN A 214 -9.79 -7.95 -5.71
CA ASN A 214 -10.35 -8.96 -6.58
C ASN A 214 -11.41 -9.76 -5.84
N TRP A 215 -12.57 -9.90 -6.47
CA TRP A 215 -13.68 -10.70 -5.99
C TRP A 215 -13.85 -11.95 -6.84
N ASP A 216 -14.17 -13.05 -6.17
CA ASP A 216 -14.87 -14.12 -6.84
C ASP A 216 -16.26 -13.63 -7.25
N PHE A 217 -16.74 -14.08 -8.41
CA PHE A 217 -18.06 -13.74 -8.92
C PHE A 217 -19.01 -14.94 -8.90
N GLN A 218 -20.30 -14.64 -9.02
CA GLN A 218 -21.36 -15.56 -9.42
C GLN A 218 -22.30 -14.83 -10.39
N LEU A 219 -23.14 -15.57 -11.11
CA LEU A 219 -24.14 -14.99 -12.00
C LEU A 219 -25.50 -14.97 -11.32
N THR A 220 -26.23 -13.88 -11.49
CA THR A 220 -27.64 -13.80 -11.13
C THR A 220 -28.49 -14.67 -12.06
N ASN A 221 -29.77 -14.86 -11.72
CA ASN A 221 -30.71 -15.56 -12.61
C ASN A 221 -30.92 -14.84 -13.95
N SER A 222 -30.65 -13.53 -14.03
CA SER A 222 -30.68 -12.75 -15.28
C SER A 222 -29.38 -12.86 -16.09
N GLY A 223 -28.34 -13.49 -15.54
CA GLY A 223 -27.04 -13.64 -16.18
C GLY A 223 -26.04 -12.51 -15.87
N ASP A 224 -26.36 -11.61 -14.96
CA ASP A 224 -25.48 -10.50 -14.59
C ASP A 224 -24.42 -10.93 -13.57
N TYR A 225 -23.24 -10.33 -13.62
CA TYR A 225 -22.20 -10.54 -12.63
C TYR A 225 -22.58 -9.95 -11.26
N GLU A 226 -22.31 -10.71 -10.20
CA GLU A 226 -22.31 -10.21 -8.83
C GLU A 226 -21.20 -10.84 -8.00
N ARG A 227 -20.82 -10.19 -6.89
CA ARG A 227 -19.86 -10.74 -5.93
C ARG A 227 -20.39 -12.04 -5.34
N LYS A 228 -19.52 -13.05 -5.30
CA LYS A 228 -19.87 -14.39 -4.85
C LYS A 228 -20.27 -14.43 -3.39
N ARG A 229 -21.26 -15.28 -3.09
CA ARG A 229 -21.78 -15.53 -1.75
C ARG A 229 -21.54 -16.98 -1.34
N ASP A 230 -21.44 -17.21 -0.03
CA ASP A 230 -21.46 -18.55 0.54
C ASP A 230 -22.88 -19.15 0.56
N ALA A 231 -22.99 -20.41 1.00
CA ALA A 231 -24.27 -21.12 1.10
C ALA A 231 -25.27 -20.47 2.10
N LYS A 232 -24.82 -19.53 2.95
CA LYS A 232 -25.65 -18.78 3.89
C LYS A 232 -26.02 -17.38 3.36
N GLY A 233 -25.61 -17.05 2.14
CA GLY A 233 -25.85 -15.75 1.50
C GLY A 233 -24.88 -14.64 1.92
N LYS A 234 -23.86 -14.95 2.74
CA LYS A 234 -22.83 -13.97 3.12
C LYS A 234 -21.88 -13.77 1.94
N LEU A 235 -21.50 -12.53 1.65
CA LEU A 235 -20.43 -12.26 0.69
C LEU A 235 -19.15 -12.98 1.12
N LEU A 236 -18.47 -13.60 0.16
CA LEU A 236 -17.10 -14.05 0.36
C LEU A 236 -16.20 -12.85 0.64
N HIS A 237 -14.97 -13.10 1.07
CA HIS A 237 -14.00 -12.02 1.28
C HIS A 237 -13.33 -11.67 -0.04
N GLU A 238 -13.00 -10.40 -0.22
CA GLU A 238 -12.13 -9.95 -1.28
C GLU A 238 -10.70 -10.47 -1.12
N TYR A 239 -9.99 -10.54 -2.23
CA TYR A 239 -8.55 -10.70 -2.24
C TYR A 239 -7.90 -9.34 -2.44
N ASN A 240 -6.88 -9.04 -1.63
CA ASN A 240 -6.04 -7.87 -1.79
C ASN A 240 -4.68 -8.33 -2.32
N TRP A 241 -4.46 -8.12 -3.62
CA TRP A 241 -3.19 -8.45 -4.27
C TRP A 241 -2.39 -7.18 -4.45
N VAL A 242 -1.16 -7.13 -3.96
CA VAL A 242 -0.36 -5.90 -3.90
C VAL A 242 1.01 -6.08 -4.52
N TRP A 243 1.60 -4.98 -4.98
CA TRP A 243 2.98 -4.99 -5.46
C TRP A 243 3.96 -5.25 -4.32
N SER A 244 3.92 -4.41 -3.27
CA SER A 244 4.73 -4.57 -2.06
C SER A 244 3.85 -5.05 -0.90
N PRO A 245 4.10 -6.23 -0.30
CA PRO A 245 3.27 -6.76 0.77
C PRO A 245 3.40 -5.92 2.05
N THR A 246 2.29 -5.69 2.76
CA THR A 246 2.30 -5.04 4.08
C THR A 246 2.35 -6.05 5.22
N GLY A 247 2.13 -7.34 4.95
CA GLY A 247 2.18 -8.40 5.97
C GLY A 247 0.93 -8.50 6.84
N VAL A 248 -0.06 -7.65 6.60
CA VAL A 248 -1.37 -7.63 7.28
C VAL A 248 -2.43 -7.19 6.28
N VAL A 249 -3.70 -7.58 6.46
CA VAL A 249 -4.80 -7.10 5.61
C VAL A 249 -5.16 -5.66 5.97
N ASN A 250 -4.24 -4.74 5.63
CA ASN A 250 -4.33 -3.30 5.81
C ASN A 250 -3.34 -2.63 4.83
N MET A 251 -3.87 -1.97 3.81
CA MET A 251 -3.05 -1.26 2.83
C MET A 251 -2.53 0.08 3.37
N HIS A 252 -3.19 0.65 4.37
CA HIS A 252 -2.86 1.97 4.93
C HIS A 252 -1.76 1.89 5.99
N GLU A 253 -0.63 1.29 5.60
CA GLU A 253 0.65 1.27 6.32
C GLU A 253 1.77 1.83 5.41
N PRO A 254 1.82 3.15 5.15
CA PRO A 254 2.76 3.74 4.19
C PRO A 254 4.24 3.45 4.48
N GLU A 255 4.58 3.22 5.75
CA GLU A 255 5.91 2.79 6.16
C GLU A 255 6.35 1.46 5.54
N LYS A 256 5.41 0.63 5.05
CA LYS A 256 5.67 -0.69 4.43
C LYS A 256 5.54 -0.70 2.89
N TRP A 257 5.15 0.41 2.27
CA TRP A 257 4.98 0.49 0.82
C TRP A 257 6.28 0.32 0.04
N GLY A 258 6.22 0.18 -1.28
CA GLY A 258 7.42 0.07 -2.10
C GLY A 258 8.17 1.41 -2.21
N TYR A 259 9.41 1.36 -2.68
CA TYR A 259 10.23 2.53 -3.00
C TYR A 259 10.24 2.76 -4.50
N VAL A 260 9.73 3.90 -4.96
CA VAL A 260 9.84 4.30 -6.37
C VAL A 260 10.82 5.45 -6.47
N PHE A 261 11.97 5.19 -7.10
CA PHE A 261 13.00 6.19 -7.37
C PHE A 261 12.76 6.83 -8.73
N PHE A 262 12.68 8.17 -8.78
CA PHE A 262 12.38 8.93 -9.99
C PHE A 262 13.67 9.46 -10.62
N SER A 263 14.28 8.65 -11.48
CA SER A 263 15.58 8.96 -12.08
C SER A 263 15.46 9.99 -13.20
N THR A 264 16.32 11.01 -13.17
CA THR A 264 16.49 11.97 -14.29
C THR A 264 17.34 11.41 -15.42
N GLU A 265 18.09 10.34 -15.17
CA GLU A 265 18.88 9.66 -16.20
C GLU A 265 17.98 8.97 -17.21
N VAL A 266 18.44 8.87 -18.46
CA VAL A 266 17.89 7.92 -19.42
C VAL A 266 18.23 6.50 -18.94
N LEU A 267 17.34 5.55 -19.23
CA LEU A 267 17.44 4.13 -18.83
C LEU A 267 18.88 3.61 -18.65
N ASN A 268 19.25 3.43 -17.38
CA ASN A 268 20.56 2.95 -16.98
C ASN A 268 20.38 1.73 -16.07
N THR A 269 20.42 0.53 -16.65
CA THR A 269 20.23 -0.73 -15.93
C THR A 269 21.45 -1.16 -15.12
N SER A 270 22.55 -0.41 -15.17
CA SER A 270 23.82 -0.80 -14.54
C SER A 270 23.89 -0.43 -13.06
N ASN A 271 23.08 0.54 -12.61
CA ASN A 271 23.05 1.02 -11.24
C ASN A 271 21.61 1.03 -10.70
N PRO A 272 21.10 -0.10 -10.18
CA PRO A 272 19.77 -0.14 -9.59
C PRO A 272 19.71 0.75 -8.35
N PHE A 273 18.54 1.35 -8.09
CA PHE A 273 18.27 2.05 -6.83
C PHE A 273 18.46 1.11 -5.63
N ILE A 274 19.16 1.59 -4.61
CA ILE A 274 19.38 0.90 -3.35
C ILE A 274 18.64 1.67 -2.25
N ILE A 275 17.84 0.96 -1.45
CA ILE A 275 17.15 1.55 -0.30
C ILE A 275 18.22 2.10 0.67
N PRO A 276 18.15 3.39 1.06
CA PRO A 276 19.09 3.96 2.02
C PRO A 276 19.08 3.22 3.36
N GLN A 277 20.24 3.14 4.01
CA GLN A 277 20.37 2.41 5.29
C GLN A 277 19.49 3.01 6.40
N ASP A 278 19.24 4.32 6.38
CA ASP A 278 18.35 4.99 7.34
C ASP A 278 16.91 4.46 7.29
N GLU A 279 16.44 3.95 6.15
CA GLU A 279 15.10 3.34 6.07
C GLU A 279 15.02 2.03 6.85
N LYS A 280 16.13 1.29 6.98
CA LYS A 280 16.16 0.09 7.83
C LYS A 280 16.00 0.46 9.31
N ILE A 281 16.53 1.62 9.73
CA ILE A 281 16.32 2.17 11.07
C ILE A 281 14.86 2.57 11.26
N LYS A 282 14.25 3.19 10.25
CA LYS A 282 12.82 3.51 10.24
C LYS A 282 11.96 2.26 10.44
N TRP A 283 12.30 1.12 9.82
CA TRP A 283 11.57 -0.12 10.05
C TRP A 283 11.64 -0.58 11.51
N GLU A 284 12.80 -0.49 12.14
CA GLU A 284 12.97 -0.80 13.58
C GLU A 284 12.19 0.16 14.49
N LEU A 285 12.19 1.47 14.17
CA LEU A 285 11.35 2.46 14.85
C LEU A 285 9.87 2.08 14.77
N TYR A 286 9.38 1.68 13.58
CA TYR A 286 7.99 1.25 13.44
C TYR A 286 7.69 -0.12 14.08
N LYS A 287 8.68 -1.02 14.25
CA LYS A 287 8.50 -2.25 15.05
C LYS A 287 8.20 -1.88 16.51
N MET A 288 8.98 -1.00 17.10
CA MET A 288 8.75 -0.50 18.47
C MET A 288 7.46 0.33 18.59
N TYR A 289 7.14 1.18 17.61
CA TYR A 289 5.85 1.90 17.53
C TYR A 289 4.66 0.94 17.62
N ARG A 290 4.72 -0.20 16.94
CA ARG A 290 3.63 -1.21 16.99
C ARG A 290 3.53 -1.88 18.36
N VAL A 291 4.65 -2.12 19.04
CA VAL A 291 4.65 -2.62 20.44
C VAL A 291 3.95 -1.61 21.36
N GLN A 292 4.29 -0.33 21.22
CA GLN A 292 3.71 0.77 22.00
C GLN A 292 2.19 0.88 21.77
N ASN A 293 1.74 0.82 20.52
CA ASN A 293 0.32 0.87 20.17
C ASN A 293 -0.46 -0.37 20.63
N ALA A 294 0.12 -1.57 20.53
CA ALA A 294 -0.49 -2.79 21.02
C ALA A 294 -0.70 -2.72 22.54
N HIS A 295 0.31 -2.23 23.27
CA HIS A 295 0.22 -2.04 24.72
C HIS A 295 -0.87 -1.02 25.08
N PHE A 296 -0.90 0.14 24.42
CA PHE A 296 -1.93 1.15 24.64
C PHE A 296 -3.35 0.61 24.37
N LYS A 297 -3.53 -0.15 23.29
CA LYS A 297 -4.83 -0.75 22.96
C LYS A 297 -5.35 -1.64 24.10
N ALA A 298 -4.45 -2.43 24.70
CA ALA A 298 -4.77 -3.39 25.77
C ALA A 298 -4.91 -2.73 27.16
N HIS A 299 -4.06 -1.75 27.49
CA HIS A 299 -3.93 -1.23 28.86
C HIS A 299 -4.36 0.24 29.03
N LYS A 300 -4.64 0.94 27.93
CA LYS A 300 -4.93 2.39 27.90
C LYS A 300 -3.83 3.25 28.51
N ALA A 301 -2.58 2.77 28.43
CA ALA A 301 -1.38 3.46 28.86
C ALA A 301 -0.22 3.10 27.93
N TYR A 302 0.73 4.03 27.76
CA TYR A 302 1.96 3.80 27.02
C TYR A 302 3.07 3.30 27.95
N PHE A 303 4.02 2.53 27.41
CA PHE A 303 5.27 2.32 28.11
C PHE A 303 6.05 3.64 28.19
N THR A 304 6.75 3.84 29.31
CA THR A 304 7.56 5.03 29.57
C THR A 304 9.07 4.76 29.53
N SER A 305 9.47 3.51 29.29
CA SER A 305 10.87 3.08 29.13
C SER A 305 11.07 2.32 27.83
N VAL A 306 12.19 2.60 27.15
CA VAL A 306 12.64 1.88 25.95
C VAL A 306 12.79 0.38 26.21
N ASP A 307 13.24 -0.01 27.40
CA ASP A 307 13.45 -1.42 27.76
C ASP A 307 12.16 -2.25 27.70
N SER A 308 10.99 -1.59 27.76
CA SER A 308 9.70 -2.25 27.60
C SER A 308 9.26 -2.41 26.13
N LEU A 309 9.95 -1.74 25.20
CA LEU A 309 9.70 -1.78 23.75
C LEU A 309 10.59 -2.78 23.02
N ILE A 310 11.70 -3.20 23.64
CA ILE A 310 12.72 -4.05 23.03
C ILE A 310 12.91 -5.33 23.85
N ASN A 311 13.05 -6.47 23.17
CA ASN A 311 13.35 -7.76 23.81
C ASN A 311 14.80 -8.20 23.60
N SER A 312 15.55 -7.50 22.74
CA SER A 312 16.94 -7.78 22.39
C SER A 312 17.59 -6.53 21.80
N GLU A 313 18.92 -6.57 21.68
CA GLU A 313 19.70 -5.55 20.98
C GLU A 313 19.22 -5.35 19.54
N ILE A 314 18.98 -4.10 19.13
CA ILE A 314 18.59 -3.75 17.77
C ILE A 314 19.85 -3.55 16.93
N LYS A 315 19.93 -4.29 15.81
CA LYS A 315 21.05 -4.18 14.85
C LYS A 315 20.55 -3.85 13.47
N VAL A 316 21.20 -2.89 12.84
CA VAL A 316 21.07 -2.65 11.40
C VAL A 316 22.46 -2.76 10.80
N GLU A 317 22.63 -3.77 9.93
CA GLU A 317 23.93 -4.16 9.38
C GLU A 317 24.93 -4.46 10.51
N ASN A 318 26.07 -3.76 10.54
CA ASN A 318 27.11 -3.97 11.55
C ASN A 318 27.02 -2.98 12.73
N HIS A 319 25.93 -2.23 12.85
CA HIS A 319 25.76 -1.22 13.89
C HIS A 319 24.67 -1.61 14.90
N VAL A 320 24.99 -1.45 16.17
CA VAL A 320 24.02 -1.49 17.26
C VAL A 320 23.34 -0.13 17.36
N LEU A 321 22.01 -0.13 17.39
CA LEU A 321 21.23 1.09 17.50
C LEU A 321 20.84 1.37 18.96
N ILE A 322 20.81 2.65 19.33
CA ILE A 322 20.45 3.10 20.67
C ILE A 322 19.15 3.92 20.56
N PRO A 323 17.98 3.30 20.78
CA PRO A 323 16.71 4.03 20.80
C PRO A 323 16.56 4.87 22.06
N VAL A 324 15.87 6.00 21.90
CA VAL A 324 15.51 6.92 22.99
C VAL A 324 14.01 7.16 22.92
N LEU A 325 13.32 6.93 24.05
CA LEU A 325 11.91 7.25 24.25
C LEU A 325 11.81 8.50 25.11
N GLU A 326 11.33 9.58 24.52
CA GLU A 326 10.99 10.82 25.20
C GLU A 326 9.47 10.85 25.46
N ASN A 327 9.07 11.11 26.70
CA ASN A 327 7.66 11.25 27.07
C ASN A 327 7.37 12.70 27.43
N HIS A 328 6.24 13.23 26.96
CA HIS A 328 5.79 14.58 27.25
C HIS A 328 4.26 14.61 27.47
N SER A 329 3.73 15.76 27.86
CA SER A 329 2.31 15.90 28.24
C SER A 329 1.33 15.66 27.08
N THR A 330 1.81 15.76 25.85
CA THR A 330 1.03 15.56 24.62
C THR A 330 1.39 14.27 23.89
N GLY A 331 2.16 13.36 24.52
CA GLY A 331 2.52 12.10 23.90
C GLY A 331 3.95 11.64 24.12
N TRP A 332 4.51 11.02 23.11
CA TRP A 332 5.88 10.52 23.12
C TRP A 332 6.53 10.58 21.74
N ASN A 333 7.86 10.62 21.76
CA ASN A 333 8.71 10.48 20.59
C ASN A 333 9.66 9.31 20.81
N LEU A 334 9.75 8.44 19.81
CA LEU A 334 10.75 7.39 19.75
C LEU A 334 11.77 7.77 18.69
N SER A 335 13.06 7.81 19.05
CA SER A 335 14.11 8.27 18.16
C SER A 335 15.36 7.39 18.17
N ILE A 336 16.08 7.37 17.05
CA ILE A 336 17.40 6.77 16.90
C ILE A 336 18.28 7.76 16.13
N LYS A 337 19.50 8.00 16.62
CA LYS A 337 20.53 8.69 15.84
C LYS A 337 21.16 7.73 14.84
N SER A 338 21.07 8.02 13.55
CA SER A 338 21.62 7.18 12.50
C SER A 338 23.16 7.13 12.57
N PRO A 339 23.78 5.94 12.60
CA PRO A 339 25.23 5.81 12.47
C PRO A 339 25.72 6.06 11.03
N PHE A 340 24.82 6.08 10.04
CA PHE A 340 25.16 6.25 8.62
C PHE A 340 25.17 7.72 8.22
N THR A 341 24.24 8.52 8.75
CA THR A 341 24.06 9.93 8.35
C THR A 341 24.19 10.94 9.49
N ASN A 342 24.33 10.47 10.73
CA ASN A 342 24.28 11.28 11.97
C ASN A 342 22.97 12.03 12.23
N LYS A 343 21.96 11.87 11.37
CA LYS A 343 20.63 12.45 11.54
C LYS A 343 19.87 11.76 12.66
N VAL A 344 18.94 12.47 13.28
CA VAL A 344 18.02 11.89 14.27
C VAL A 344 16.72 11.52 13.57
N LEU A 345 16.42 10.23 13.56
CA LEU A 345 15.21 9.65 12.98
C LEU A 345 14.18 9.47 14.08
N ILE A 346 12.97 9.98 13.90
CA ILE A 346 11.95 10.08 14.96
C ILE A 346 10.62 9.54 14.44
N VAL A 347 9.95 8.70 15.23
CA VAL A 347 8.51 8.40 15.09
C VAL A 347 7.79 9.01 16.29
N THR A 348 6.74 9.78 16.01
CA THR A 348 5.90 10.41 17.04
C THR A 348 4.71 9.51 17.41
N GLU A 349 3.95 9.85 18.46
CA GLU A 349 2.83 9.02 18.94
C GLU A 349 1.75 8.74 17.89
N ASP A 350 1.53 9.67 16.95
CA ASP A 350 0.56 9.54 15.87
C ASP A 350 1.14 8.83 14.64
N GLY A 351 2.35 8.30 14.76
CA GLY A 351 3.05 7.56 13.74
C GLY A 351 3.74 8.41 12.71
N LYS A 352 3.73 9.76 12.79
CA LYS A 352 4.47 10.61 11.85
C LYS A 352 5.97 10.40 11.98
N PHE A 353 6.66 10.29 10.84
CA PHE A 353 8.11 10.18 10.77
C PHE A 353 8.77 11.54 10.54
N ILE A 354 9.84 11.82 11.27
CA ILE A 354 10.60 13.06 11.20
C ILE A 354 12.09 12.73 11.11
N THR A 355 12.82 13.50 10.31
CA THR A 355 14.28 13.41 10.20
C THR A 355 14.89 14.78 10.49
N ASN A 356 15.75 14.85 11.52
CA ASN A 356 16.42 16.07 11.98
C ASN A 356 17.94 16.02 11.77
#